data_AF-A0A959UJY5-F1
#
_entry.id   AF-A0A959UJY5-F1
#
_cell.length_a   1.000
_cell.length_b   1.000
_cell.length_c   1.000
_cell.angle_alpha   90.00
_cell.angle_beta   90.00
_cell.angle_gamma   90.00
#
_symmetry.space_group_name_H-M   'P 1'
#
loop_
_entity.id
_entity.type
_entity.pdbx_description
1 polymer ?
#
loop_
_entity_poly.entity_id
_entity_poly.type
_entity_poly.pdbx_seq_one_letter_code
_entity_poly.pdbx_strand_id
1 'polypeptide(L)' 'MNFELTEEQKMIRQAARDFAQRELIEDVIERDYKAEYPAKHVKTLSELGFMGMMIE' A
#
# COMPACT_ATOMS: atom_id res chain seq x y z
N MET A 1 -12.25 -16.58 21.03
CA MET A 1 -11.98 -15.35 20.26
C MET A 1 -12.01 -15.70 18.77
N ASN A 2 -12.49 -14.80 17.93
CA ASN A 2 -12.42 -14.92 16.48
C ASN A 2 -11.26 -14.07 15.96
N PHE A 3 -10.37 -14.66 15.16
CA PHE A 3 -9.17 -14.01 14.59
C PHE A 3 -9.25 -13.88 13.07
N GLU A 4 -10.37 -14.28 12.47
CA GLU A 4 -10.58 -14.15 11.04
C GLU A 4 -10.80 -12.69 10.65
N LEU A 5 -10.17 -12.28 9.56
CA LEU A 5 -10.43 -10.99 8.94
C LEU A 5 -11.82 -10.98 8.32
N THR A 6 -12.47 -9.82 8.34
CA THR A 6 -13.68 -9.58 7.54
C THR A 6 -13.34 -9.65 6.05
N GLU A 7 -14.35 -9.87 5.21
CA GLU A 7 -14.14 -9.90 3.75
C GLU A 7 -13.58 -8.57 3.23
N GLU A 8 -14.05 -7.44 3.78
CA GLU A 8 -13.50 -6.12 3.48
C GLU A 8 -12.01 -6.01 3.85
N GLN A 9 -11.63 -6.45 5.05
CA GLN A 9 -10.22 -6.47 5.47
C GLN A 9 -9.36 -7.37 4.59
N LYS A 10 -9.90 -8.51 4.13
CA LYS A 10 -9.20 -9.39 3.17
C LYS A 10 -9.00 -8.70 1.83
N MET A 11 -10.01 -8.01 1.31
CA MET A 11 -9.93 -7.25 0.06
C MET A 11 -8.89 -6.13 0.14
N ILE A 12 -8.93 -5.32 1.20
CA ILE A 12 -7.96 -4.25 1.46
C ILE A 12 -6.53 -4.82 1.51
N ARG A 13 -6.34 -5.93 2.23
CA ARG A 13 -5.04 -6.61 2.34
C ARG A 13 -4.55 -7.11 0.99
N GLN A 14 -5.44 -7.63 0.15
CA GLN A 14 -5.08 -8.11 -1.18
C GLN A 14 -4.67 -6.96 -2.08
N ALA A 15 -5.45 -5.87 -2.13
CA ALA A 15 -5.13 -4.69 -2.93
C ALA A 15 -3.78 -4.07 -2.53
N ALA A 16 -3.51 -3.96 -1.22
CA ALA A 16 -2.24 -3.46 -0.71
C ALA A 16 -1.05 -4.36 -1.11
N ARG A 17 -1.24 -5.69 -1.05
CA ARG A 17 -0.23 -6.68 -1.46
C ARG A 17 0.08 -6.57 -2.95
N ASP A 18 -0.95 -6.49 -3.78
CA ASP A 18 -0.80 -6.43 -5.24
C ASP A 18 -0.07 -5.15 -5.66
N PHE A 19 -0.41 -4.01 -5.05
CA PHE A 19 0.31 -2.75 -5.29
C PHE A 19 1.79 -2.86 -4.89
N ALA A 20 2.09 -3.44 -3.72
CA ALA A 20 3.47 -3.59 -3.26
C ALA A 20 4.31 -4.49 -4.20
N GLN A 21 3.73 -5.60 -4.66
CA GLN A 21 4.42 -6.55 -5.54
C GLN A 21 4.57 -6.05 -6.98
N ARG A 22 3.70 -5.14 -7.43
CA ARG A 22 3.75 -4.62 -8.80
C ARG A 22 4.54 -3.34 -8.94
N GLU A 23 4.39 -2.40 -8.01
CA GLU A 23 4.97 -1.05 -8.14
C GLU A 23 6.13 -0.84 -7.16
N LEU A 24 5.93 -1.13 -5.86
CA LEU A 24 6.95 -0.79 -4.85
C LEU A 24 8.23 -1.62 -5.01
N ILE A 25 8.12 -2.88 -5.45
CA ILE A 25 9.29 -3.77 -5.55
C ILE A 25 10.30 -3.32 -6.61
N GLU A 26 9.86 -2.56 -7.61
CA GLU A 26 10.69 -2.21 -8.77
C GLU A 26 11.84 -1.27 -8.36
N ASP A 27 11.59 -0.35 -7.42
CA ASP A 27 12.52 0.74 -7.10
C ASP A 27 12.94 0.82 -5.62
N VAL A 28 12.39 -0.05 -4.75
CA VAL A 28 12.57 0.07 -3.29
C VAL A 28 14.04 0.09 -2.86
N ILE A 29 14.90 -0.72 -3.47
CA ILE A 29 16.33 -0.81 -3.10
C ILE A 29 17.04 0.49 -3.45
N GLU A 30 16.82 1.02 -4.65
CA GLU A 30 17.47 2.24 -5.11
C GLU A 30 16.97 3.46 -4.33
N ARG A 31 15.66 3.55 -4.12
CA ARG A 31 15.04 4.62 -3.36
C ARG A 31 15.54 4.68 -1.91
N ASP A 32 15.64 3.53 -1.27
CA ASP A 32 16.16 3.41 0.09
C ASP A 32 17.62 3.86 0.16
N TYR A 33 18.46 3.37 -0.76
CA TYR A 33 19.86 3.77 -0.84
C TYR A 33 20.04 5.28 -1.03
N LYS A 34 19.17 5.92 -1.82
CA LYS A 34 19.20 7.37 -2.08
C LYS A 34 18.50 8.21 -1.01
N ALA A 35 17.82 7.58 -0.04
CA ALA A 35 16.90 8.25 0.88
C ALA A 35 15.89 9.16 0.16
N GLU A 36 15.40 8.72 -1.00
CA GLU A 36 14.53 9.52 -1.86
C GLU A 36 13.06 9.39 -1.43
N TYR A 37 12.35 10.51 -1.40
CA TYR A 37 10.93 10.52 -1.06
C TYR A 37 10.09 9.88 -2.19
N PRO A 38 9.29 8.84 -1.91
CA PRO A 38 8.50 8.10 -2.91
C PRO A 38 7.24 8.87 -3.39
N ALA A 39 7.38 10.07 -3.95
CA ALA A 39 6.25 10.91 -4.35
C ALA A 39 5.26 10.19 -5.30
N LYS A 40 5.78 9.43 -6.28
CA LYS A 40 4.96 8.62 -7.21
C LYS A 40 4.09 7.61 -6.44
N HIS A 41 4.71 6.81 -5.57
CA HIS A 41 4.01 5.76 -4.84
C HIS A 41 3.01 6.30 -3.84
N VAL A 42 3.34 7.38 -3.13
CA VAL A 42 2.42 8.04 -2.18
C VAL A 42 1.19 8.58 -2.92
N LYS A 43 1.39 9.19 -4.09
CA LYS A 43 0.28 9.65 -4.94
C LYS A 43 -0.63 8.48 -5.34
N THR A 44 -0.07 7.38 -5.83
CA THR A 44 -0.87 6.21 -6.19
C THR A 44 -1.61 5.60 -4.99
N LEU A 45 -0.97 5.52 -3.82
CA LEU A 45 -1.63 5.06 -2.59
C LEU A 45 -2.80 5.96 -2.19
N SER A 46 -2.70 7.28 -2.42
CA SER A 46 -3.80 8.22 -2.16
C SER A 46 -4.96 8.01 -3.13
N GLU A 47 -4.69 7.80 -4.42
CA GLU A 47 -5.70 7.53 -5.45
C GLU A 47 -6.41 6.18 -5.22
N LEU A 48 -5.71 5.21 -4.64
CA LEU A 48 -6.27 3.91 -4.24
C LEU A 48 -7.06 3.97 -2.91
N GLY A 49 -7.14 5.13 -2.26
CA GLY A 49 -7.91 5.34 -1.03
C GLY A 49 -7.21 4.87 0.25
N PHE A 50 -5.95 4.41 0.19
CA PHE A 50 -5.22 3.91 1.37
C PHE A 50 -4.84 5.02 2.37
N MET A 51 -4.78 6.28 1.93
CA MET A 51 -4.37 7.42 2.78
C MET A 51 -5.53 8.07 3.55
N GLY A 52 -6.76 7.60 3.37
CA GLY A 52 -7.96 8.12 4.06
C GLY A 52 -8.90 7.03 4.60
N MET A 53 -8.46 5.77 4.60
CA MET A 53 -9.29 4.58 4.83
C MET A 53 -10.02 4.53 6.18
N MET A 54 -9.52 5.26 7.19
CA MET A 54 -10.10 5.30 8.55
C MET A 54 -10.79 6.64 8.87
N ILE A 55 -10.88 7.56 7.90
CA ILE A 55 -11.56 8.84 8.07
C ILE A 55 -13.00 8.66 7.58
N GLU A 56 -13.89 8.30 8.50
CA GLU A 56 -15.34 8.50 8.43
C GLU A 56 -15.78 9.54 9.45
#